data_AF-A0AB34GKY2-F1
#
_entry.id   AF-A0AB34GKY2-F1
#
_cell.length_a   1.000
_cell.length_b   1.000
_cell.length_c   1.000
_cell.angle_alpha   90.00
_cell.angle_beta   90.00
_cell.angle_gamma   90.00
#
_symmetry.space_group_name_H-M   'P 1'
#
loop_
_entity.id
_entity.type
_entity.pdbx_description
1 polymer ?
#
loop_
_entity_poly.entity_id
_entity_poly.type
_entity_poly.pdbx_seq_one_letter_code
_entity_poly.pdbx_strand_id
1 'polypeptide(L)'
;MDSILTSTAQGAKEMTEKMTRKHYKVDVIVKNRTVATPSHGVWDMRGKQFHTGVEIKMWAIACFATQRQCREEILKGFTDQLRKISKDAGMPIQGQPCFCKYAQGADSVEPMFRHLKNTYSGLQLIIVILPGKTPVYAQAPDTQAQ
;
A
#
# COMPACT_ATOMS: atom_id res chain seq x y z
N MET A 1 30.49 47.90 47.95
CA MET A 1 29.59 46.96 48.65
C MET A 1 28.37 46.79 47.77
N ASP A 2 28.26 45.56 47.26
CA ASP A 2 27.08 44.85 46.75
C ASP A 2 26.35 45.30 45.48
N SER A 3 26.69 44.59 44.40
CA SER A 3 25.76 44.08 43.38
C SER A 3 24.45 43.56 43.99
N ILE A 4 23.35 43.61 43.23
CA ILE A 4 22.58 42.42 42.80
C ILE A 4 21.54 42.83 41.75
N LEU A 5 21.88 42.49 40.49
CA LEU A 5 21.06 41.82 39.48
C LEU A 5 19.55 42.06 39.50
N THR A 6 19.04 42.90 38.59
CA THR A 6 17.76 42.58 37.93
C THR A 6 17.69 43.27 36.58
N SER A 7 17.92 42.52 35.50
CA SER A 7 17.30 42.70 34.17
C SER A 7 18.20 42.14 33.07
N THR A 8 18.19 40.83 32.89
CA THR A 8 18.66 40.19 31.64
C THR A 8 17.98 38.84 31.36
N ALA A 9 16.78 38.59 31.90
CA ALA A 9 16.07 37.33 31.67
C ALA A 9 15.01 37.39 30.54
N GLN A 10 14.65 38.58 30.03
CA GLN A 10 13.64 38.71 28.98
C GLN A 10 14.18 38.60 27.55
N GLY A 11 15.45 38.97 27.30
CA GLY A 11 16.07 38.83 25.97
C GLY A 11 16.49 37.39 25.63
N ALA A 12 16.69 36.53 26.63
CA ALA A 12 17.19 35.17 26.42
C ALA A 12 16.10 34.19 25.94
N LYS A 13 14.82 34.43 26.30
CA LYS A 13 13.68 33.59 25.86
C LYS A 13 13.28 33.84 24.41
N GLU A 14 13.34 35.07 23.92
CA GLU A 14 13.09 35.37 22.49
C GLU A 14 14.18 34.82 21.55
N MET A 15 15.40 34.65 22.05
CA MET A 15 16.51 34.13 21.25
C MET A 15 16.53 32.59 21.19
N THR A 16 15.97 31.89 22.19
CA THR A 16 15.84 30.42 22.17
C THR A 16 14.68 29.94 21.28
N GLU A 17 13.66 30.76 21.04
CA GLU A 17 12.50 30.38 20.22
C GLU A 17 12.78 30.48 18.70
N LYS A 18 13.76 31.31 18.30
CA LYS A 18 14.20 31.45 16.89
C LYS A 18 15.16 30.35 16.42
N MET A 19 15.45 29.35 17.26
CA MET A 19 16.12 28.12 16.84
C MET A 19 15.13 26.97 16.61
N THR A 20 13.92 27.30 16.17
CA THR A 20 12.98 26.33 15.63
C THR A 20 13.57 25.76 14.34
N ARG A 21 13.85 24.45 14.33
CA ARG A 21 14.30 23.69 13.15
C ARG A 21 13.63 24.23 11.88
N LYS A 22 14.42 24.67 10.89
CA LYS A 22 13.92 24.92 9.54
C LYS A 22 13.26 23.62 9.05
N HIS A 23 11.94 23.59 9.07
CA HIS A 23 11.18 22.51 8.44
C HIS A 23 11.26 22.72 6.94
N TYR A 24 12.20 22.04 6.29
CA TYR A 24 12.21 21.94 4.84
C TYR A 24 10.95 21.18 4.43
N LYS A 25 10.03 21.85 3.73
CA LYS A 25 8.93 21.15 3.05
C LYS A 25 9.54 20.41 1.86
N VAL A 26 9.54 19.08 1.94
CA VAL A 26 9.93 18.21 0.84
C VAL A 26 8.66 17.87 0.07
N ASP A 27 8.56 18.40 -1.14
CA ASP A 27 7.45 18.14 -2.05
C ASP A 27 7.58 16.76 -2.69
N VAL A 28 6.47 16.02 -2.79
CA VAL A 28 6.42 14.72 -3.47
C VAL A 28 5.99 14.94 -4.91
N ILE A 29 6.87 14.59 -5.85
CA ILE A 29 6.58 14.67 -7.28
C ILE A 29 5.88 13.39 -7.72
N VAL A 30 4.72 13.53 -8.34
CA VAL A 30 3.95 12.44 -8.93
C VAL A 30 3.85 12.63 -10.45
N LYS A 31 3.10 11.77 -11.16
CA LYS A 31 3.02 11.83 -12.64
C LYS A 31 2.61 13.22 -13.14
N ASN A 32 3.09 13.58 -14.34
CA ASN A 32 2.90 14.89 -14.98
C ASN A 32 3.43 16.08 -14.16
N ARG A 33 4.42 15.85 -13.30
CA ARG A 33 5.00 16.87 -12.39
C ARG A 33 3.97 17.48 -11.42
N THR A 34 2.86 16.79 -11.18
CA THR A 34 1.93 17.22 -10.12
C THR A 34 2.66 17.07 -8.78
N VAL A 35 2.45 18.02 -7.88
CA VAL A 35 3.15 18.06 -6.59
C VAL A 35 2.15 17.77 -5.47
N ALA A 36 2.49 16.85 -4.57
CA ALA A 36 1.85 16.73 -3.28
C ALA A 36 2.71 17.43 -2.23
N THR A 37 2.20 18.52 -1.68
CA THR A 37 2.88 19.26 -0.60
C THR A 37 2.42 18.69 0.75
N PRO A 38 3.33 18.12 1.56
CA PRO A 38 2.97 17.62 2.87
C PRO A 38 2.51 18.74 3.82
N SER A 39 1.47 18.45 4.58
CA SER A 39 1.00 19.27 5.70
C SER A 39 1.17 18.47 6.99
N HIS A 40 1.99 18.97 7.91
CA HIS A 40 2.38 18.25 9.14
C HIS A 40 2.87 16.80 8.88
N GLY A 41 3.60 16.60 7.78
CA GLY A 41 4.09 15.27 7.37
C GLY A 41 3.04 14.38 6.70
N VAL A 42 1.82 14.87 6.47
CA VAL A 42 0.72 14.13 5.84
C VAL A 42 0.47 14.63 4.43
N TRP A 43 0.26 13.71 3.50
CA TRP A 43 -0.15 13.97 2.13
C TRP A 43 -1.02 12.80 1.63
N ASP A 44 -1.73 13.00 0.52
CA ASP A 44 -2.59 11.96 -0.07
C ASP A 44 -2.42 11.85 -1.59
N MET A 45 -2.89 10.73 -2.13
CA MET A 45 -2.89 10.41 -3.56
C MET A 45 -4.17 10.84 -4.29
N ARG A 46 -5.08 11.61 -3.66
CA ARG A 46 -6.31 12.04 -4.33
C ARG A 46 -5.97 12.98 -5.48
N GLY A 47 -6.57 12.72 -6.65
CA GLY A 47 -6.30 13.43 -7.89
C GLY A 47 -4.87 13.25 -8.43
N LYS A 48 -4.11 12.28 -7.91
CA LYS A 48 -2.70 12.05 -8.24
C LYS A 48 -2.49 10.64 -8.77
N GLN A 49 -1.55 10.50 -9.70
CA GLN A 49 -1.16 9.22 -10.28
C GLN A 49 0.29 8.90 -9.94
N PHE A 50 0.61 7.62 -9.77
CA PHE A 50 1.99 7.17 -9.60
C PHE A 50 2.90 7.74 -10.68
N HIS A 51 4.07 8.24 -10.28
CA HIS A 51 5.08 8.77 -11.19
C HIS A 51 5.36 7.82 -12.36
N THR A 52 5.58 6.55 -12.03
CA THR A 52 5.70 5.45 -12.99
C THR A 52 4.66 4.39 -12.66
N GLY A 53 3.53 4.43 -13.35
CA GLY A 53 2.47 3.43 -13.22
C GLY A 53 2.77 2.18 -14.04
N VAL A 54 2.51 0.99 -13.46
CA VAL A 54 2.57 -0.28 -14.17
C VAL A 54 1.16 -0.71 -14.56
N GLU A 55 1.01 -1.20 -15.78
CA GLU A 55 -0.22 -1.85 -16.23
C GLU A 55 -0.21 -3.34 -15.87
N ILE A 56 -1.24 -3.80 -15.15
CA ILE A 56 -1.41 -5.19 -14.74
C ILE A 56 -2.42 -5.84 -15.68
N LYS A 57 -1.96 -6.79 -16.49
CA LYS A 57 -2.74 -7.51 -17.52
C LYS A 57 -3.10 -8.92 -17.09
N MET A 58 -2.16 -9.61 -16.44
CA MET A 58 -2.31 -11.00 -16.02
C MET A 58 -2.22 -11.08 -14.50
N TRP A 59 -3.32 -11.41 -13.84
CA TRP A 59 -3.40 -11.44 -12.39
C TRP A 59 -4.44 -12.44 -11.90
N ALA A 60 -4.29 -12.90 -10.66
CA ALA A 60 -5.13 -13.92 -10.04
C ALA A 60 -5.59 -13.53 -8.62
N ILE A 61 -6.66 -14.16 -8.15
CA ILE A 61 -7.14 -14.10 -6.77
C ILE A 61 -7.14 -15.52 -6.18
N ALA A 62 -6.48 -15.68 -5.03
CA ALA A 62 -6.52 -16.90 -4.21
C ALA A 62 -7.19 -16.58 -2.87
N CYS A 63 -8.38 -17.14 -2.62
CA CYS A 63 -9.16 -16.86 -1.42
C CYS A 63 -9.06 -18.00 -0.40
N PHE A 64 -8.35 -17.77 0.70
CA PHE A 64 -8.23 -18.70 1.82
C PHE A 64 -9.26 -18.44 2.92
N ALA A 65 -10.09 -17.41 2.79
CA ALA A 65 -11.27 -17.24 3.60
C ALA A 65 -12.37 -18.21 3.16
N THR A 66 -13.20 -18.66 4.10
CA THR A 66 -14.33 -19.53 3.76
C THR A 66 -15.32 -18.81 2.85
N GLN A 67 -15.96 -19.53 1.91
CA GLN A 67 -16.94 -18.94 0.99
C GLN A 67 -18.13 -18.31 1.72
N ARG A 68 -18.46 -18.81 2.93
CA ARG A 68 -19.48 -18.20 3.80
C ARG A 68 -19.09 -16.80 4.27
N GLN A 69 -17.82 -16.59 4.64
CA GLN A 69 -17.31 -15.30 5.11
C GLN A 69 -16.99 -14.35 3.96
N CYS A 70 -16.47 -14.89 2.85
CA CYS A 70 -16.10 -14.13 1.67
C CYS A 70 -16.85 -14.70 0.46
N ARG A 71 -18.09 -14.26 0.25
CA ARG A 71 -18.93 -14.71 -0.87
C ARG A 71 -18.41 -14.17 -2.20
N GLU A 72 -18.79 -14.82 -3.31
CA GLU A 72 -18.35 -14.41 -4.66
C GLU A 72 -18.76 -12.97 -5.00
N GLU A 73 -19.94 -12.52 -4.53
CA GLU A 73 -20.39 -11.13 -4.67
C GLU A 73 -19.41 -10.14 -4.01
N ILE A 74 -18.83 -10.52 -2.86
CA ILE A 74 -17.85 -9.69 -2.14
C ILE A 74 -16.55 -9.63 -2.95
N LEU A 75 -16.08 -10.76 -3.48
CA LEU A 75 -14.91 -10.83 -4.36
C LEU A 75 -15.09 -9.98 -5.62
N LYS A 76 -16.28 -10.03 -6.21
CA LYS A 76 -16.63 -9.23 -7.38
C LYS A 76 -16.63 -7.74 -7.04
N GLY A 77 -17.29 -7.34 -5.95
CA GLY A 77 -17.31 -5.95 -5.48
C GLY A 77 -15.92 -5.42 -5.17
N PHE A 78 -15.09 -6.21 -4.50
CA PHE A 78 -13.68 -5.90 -4.25
C PHE A 78 -12.92 -5.70 -5.57
N THR A 79 -13.07 -6.61 -6.53
CA THR A 79 -12.40 -6.54 -7.84
C THR A 79 -12.78 -5.27 -8.59
N ASP A 80 -14.08 -4.94 -8.64
CA ASP A 80 -14.56 -3.75 -9.34
C ASP A 80 -14.03 -2.46 -8.70
N GLN A 81 -14.03 -2.39 -7.36
CA GLN A 81 -13.47 -1.25 -6.61
C GLN A 81 -11.96 -1.12 -6.79
N LEU A 82 -11.22 -2.23 -6.68
CA LEU A 82 -9.78 -2.27 -6.87
C LEU A 82 -9.40 -1.76 -8.25
N ARG A 83 -10.05 -2.25 -9.31
CA ARG A 83 -9.79 -1.81 -10.68
C ARG A 83 -10.04 -0.33 -10.88
N LYS A 84 -11.12 0.21 -10.29
CA LYS A 84 -11.43 1.65 -10.33
C LYS A 84 -10.31 2.47 -9.69
N ILE A 85 -9.94 2.15 -8.45
CA ILE A 85 -8.89 2.87 -7.71
C ILE A 85 -7.54 2.75 -8.41
N SER A 86 -7.20 1.56 -8.91
CA SER A 86 -5.95 1.30 -9.63
C SER A 86 -5.84 2.14 -10.91
N LYS A 87 -6.94 2.28 -11.66
CA LYS A 87 -7.02 3.16 -12.83
C LYS A 87 -6.81 4.62 -12.45
N ASP A 88 -7.49 5.09 -11.40
CA ASP A 88 -7.39 6.48 -10.93
C ASP A 88 -5.98 6.81 -10.45
N ALA A 89 -5.30 5.86 -9.83
CA ALA A 89 -3.90 5.96 -9.39
C ALA A 89 -2.88 5.85 -10.53
N GLY A 90 -3.31 5.58 -11.78
CA GLY A 90 -2.43 5.46 -12.94
C GLY A 90 -1.73 4.11 -13.09
N MET A 91 -2.19 3.07 -12.39
CA MET A 91 -1.75 1.67 -12.50
C MET A 91 -2.91 0.76 -12.90
N PRO A 92 -3.43 0.84 -14.13
CA PRO A 92 -4.65 0.12 -14.50
C PRO A 92 -4.50 -1.41 -14.36
N ILE A 93 -5.44 -2.03 -13.65
CA ILE A 93 -5.64 -3.49 -13.63
C ILE A 93 -6.68 -3.84 -14.70
N GLN A 94 -6.22 -4.53 -15.74
CA GLN A 94 -7.01 -4.90 -16.90
C GLN A 94 -7.80 -6.18 -16.65
N GLY A 95 -9.00 -6.22 -17.25
CA GLY A 95 -9.84 -7.41 -17.27
C GLY A 95 -10.28 -7.93 -15.88
N GLN A 96 -10.85 -9.13 -15.90
CA GLN A 96 -11.09 -9.94 -14.73
C GLN A 96 -9.84 -10.78 -14.42
N PRO A 97 -9.64 -11.24 -13.17
CA PRO A 97 -8.51 -12.11 -12.87
C PRO A 97 -8.58 -13.39 -13.71
N CYS A 98 -7.44 -13.88 -14.18
CA CYS A 98 -7.36 -15.12 -14.96
C CYS A 98 -7.66 -16.36 -14.11
N PHE A 99 -7.59 -16.22 -12.79
CA PHE A 99 -7.91 -17.25 -11.82
C PHE A 99 -8.55 -16.62 -10.57
N CYS A 100 -9.65 -17.19 -10.09
CA CYS A 100 -10.31 -16.79 -8.85
C CYS A 100 -10.90 -18.04 -8.19
N LYS A 101 -10.23 -18.57 -7.15
CA LYS A 101 -10.67 -19.81 -6.47
C LYS A 101 -10.47 -19.72 -4.96
N TYR A 102 -11.29 -20.50 -4.27
CA TYR A 102 -11.18 -20.75 -2.84
C TYR A 102 -10.18 -21.88 -2.58
N ALA A 103 -9.38 -21.72 -1.53
CA ALA A 103 -8.51 -22.74 -0.96
C ALA A 103 -8.71 -22.79 0.56
N GLN A 104 -8.30 -23.89 1.18
CA GLN A 104 -8.36 -24.05 2.63
C GLN A 104 -7.08 -24.69 3.14
N GLY A 105 -6.59 -24.19 4.27
CA GLY A 105 -5.39 -24.71 4.91
C GLY A 105 -4.10 -24.22 4.25
N ALA A 106 -3.04 -24.19 5.06
CA ALA A 106 -1.73 -23.70 4.65
C ALA A 106 -1.07 -24.62 3.60
N ASP A 107 -1.30 -25.92 3.71
CA ASP A 107 -0.79 -26.94 2.77
C ASP A 107 -1.29 -26.76 1.32
N SER A 108 -2.35 -25.98 1.11
CA SER A 108 -2.88 -25.69 -0.23
C SER A 108 -2.21 -24.50 -0.93
N VAL A 109 -1.39 -23.72 -0.22
CA VAL A 109 -0.72 -22.52 -0.76
C VAL A 109 0.26 -22.89 -1.87
N GLU A 110 1.19 -23.80 -1.57
CA GLU A 110 2.24 -24.15 -2.51
C GLU A 110 1.73 -24.83 -3.79
N PRO A 111 0.86 -25.85 -3.72
CA PRO A 111 0.28 -26.46 -4.92
C PRO A 111 -0.48 -25.45 -5.77
N MET A 112 -1.22 -24.51 -5.15
CA MET A 112 -1.95 -23.48 -5.87
C MET A 112 -1.01 -22.51 -6.58
N PHE A 113 0.04 -22.06 -5.92
CA PHE A 113 0.97 -21.08 -6.49
C PHE A 113 1.82 -21.71 -7.59
N ARG A 114 2.25 -22.96 -7.41
CA ARG A 114 2.92 -23.75 -8.44
C ARG A 114 2.04 -23.93 -9.67
N HIS A 115 0.75 -24.27 -9.47
CA HIS A 115 -0.21 -24.34 -10.56
C HIS A 115 -0.36 -23.01 -11.30
N LEU A 116 -0.49 -21.90 -10.56
CA LEU A 116 -0.61 -20.55 -11.14
C LEU A 116 0.64 -20.17 -11.97
N LYS A 117 1.84 -20.39 -11.42
CA LYS A 117 3.14 -20.12 -12.08
C LYS A 117 3.29 -20.91 -13.38
N ASN A 118 2.88 -22.18 -13.38
CA ASN A 118 3.04 -23.08 -14.52
C ASN A 118 1.94 -22.91 -15.59
N THR A 119 0.74 -22.47 -15.19
CA THR A 119 -0.42 -22.39 -16.10
C THR A 119 -0.52 -21.03 -16.78
N TYR A 120 -0.22 -19.94 -16.08
CA TYR A 120 -0.41 -18.58 -16.58
C TYR A 120 0.94 -17.92 -16.87
N SER A 121 1.42 -18.08 -18.10
CA SER A 121 2.64 -17.41 -18.55
C SER A 121 2.49 -15.89 -18.47
N GLY A 122 3.48 -15.22 -17.85
CA GLY A 122 3.44 -13.78 -17.65
C GLY A 122 2.50 -13.30 -16.54
N LEU A 123 2.09 -14.16 -15.60
CA LEU A 123 1.37 -13.76 -14.39
C LEU A 123 2.17 -12.69 -13.61
N GLN A 124 1.55 -11.53 -13.38
CA GLN A 124 2.19 -10.37 -12.76
C GLN A 124 1.85 -10.21 -11.27
N LEU A 125 0.68 -10.70 -10.85
CA LEU A 125 0.18 -10.49 -9.49
C LEU A 125 -0.75 -11.64 -9.05
N ILE A 126 -0.60 -12.08 -7.81
CA ILE A 126 -1.57 -12.93 -7.10
C ILE A 126 -2.05 -12.15 -5.88
N ILE A 127 -3.36 -11.90 -5.79
CA ILE A 127 -3.99 -11.30 -4.61
C ILE A 127 -4.48 -12.42 -3.71
N VAL A 128 -3.99 -12.45 -2.48
CA VAL A 128 -4.33 -13.48 -1.48
C VAL A 128 -5.31 -12.90 -0.47
N ILE A 129 -6.47 -13.54 -0.30
CA ILE A 129 -7.49 -13.14 0.68
C ILE A 129 -7.46 -14.09 1.86
N LEU A 130 -7.30 -13.55 3.07
CA LEU A 130 -7.10 -14.31 4.30
C LEU A 130 -8.24 -14.06 5.30
N PRO A 131 -8.66 -15.05 6.11
CA PRO A 131 -9.73 -14.90 7.11
C PRO A 131 -9.31 -14.17 8.40
N GLY A 132 -8.21 -13.40 8.39
CA GLY A 132 -7.65 -12.74 9.58
C GLY A 132 -6.27 -13.30 9.95
N LYS A 133 -6.01 -13.52 11.24
CA LYS A 133 -4.76 -14.15 11.71
C LYS A 133 -4.73 -15.62 11.27
N THR A 134 -3.79 -15.97 10.41
CA THR A 134 -3.65 -17.34 9.87
C THR A 134 -2.19 -17.66 9.57
N PRO A 135 -1.74 -18.91 9.77
CA PRO A 135 -0.39 -19.34 9.38
C PRO A 135 -0.15 -19.26 7.86
N VAL A 136 -1.21 -19.20 7.05
CA VAL A 136 -1.13 -19.02 5.59
C VAL A 136 -0.30 -17.78 5.20
N TYR A 137 -0.38 -16.70 5.98
CA TYR A 137 0.38 -15.48 5.69
C TYR A 137 1.90 -15.72 5.70
N ALA A 138 2.39 -16.59 6.58
CA ALA A 138 3.82 -16.88 6.69
C ALA A 138 4.34 -17.74 5.53
N GLN A 139 3.48 -18.58 4.92
CA GLN A 139 3.90 -19.50 3.86
C GLN A 139 3.88 -18.86 2.47
N ALA A 140 3.05 -17.83 2.24
CA ALA A 140 2.92 -17.20 0.92
C ALA A 140 4.22 -16.58 0.37
N PRO A 141 5.10 -15.94 1.17
CA PRO A 141 6.41 -15.46 0.72
C PRO A 141 7.40 -16.60 0.43
N ASP A 142 7.41 -17.65 1.26
CA ASP A 142 8.39 -18.74 1.18
C ASP A 142 8.26 -19.53 -0.13
N THR A 143 7.03 -19.69 -0.64
CA THR A 143 6.77 -20.37 -1.92
C THR A 143 7.29 -19.61 -3.14
N GLN A 144 7.47 -18.29 -3.08
CA GLN A 144 7.96 -17.50 -4.23
C GLN A 144 9.49 -17.58 -4.40
N ALA A 145 10.21 -17.99 -3.35
CA ALA A 145 11.67 -18.09 -3.34
C ALA A 145 12.20 -19.41 -3.92
N GLN A 146 11.32 -20.34 -4.30
CA GLN A 146 11.64 -21.63 -4.95
C GLN A 146 11.13 -21.69 -6.41
#